data_AF-A0A1I6QUQ6-F1
#
_entry.id   AF-A0A1I6QUQ6-F1
#
_cell.length_a   1.000
_cell.length_b   1.000
_cell.length_c   1.000
_cell.angle_alpha   90.00
_cell.angle_beta   90.00
_cell.angle_gamma   90.00
#
_symmetry.space_group_name_H-M   'P 1'
#
loop_
_entity.id
_entity.type
_entity.pdbx_description
1 polymer ?
#
loop_
_entity_poly.entity_id
_entity_poly.type
_entity_poly.pdbx_seq_one_letter_code
_entity_poly.pdbx_strand_id
1 'polypeptide(L)'
;MTDWEHITLKVEPDTKEEWKKYAEEHPEAGNLSHLIRLSVHNEMNTESELDDAHVPKEDERIGELIESVNQIHDTLDTVQARISTLEHDSEVTEGFDMQKAVLSFLPTPPESALVPNPDSTGSHVYNDADFDEWAATPEGISEQLGSNEADVRDALQRLESVTGLVDSKSSDSQIYYWKKE
;
A
#
# COMPACT_ATOMS: atom_id res chain seq x y z
N MET A 1 -33.29 17.09 -16.17
CA MET A 1 -33.38 17.68 -14.82
C MET A 1 -34.32 16.78 -14.04
N THR A 2 -33.80 16.08 -13.03
CA THR A 2 -34.63 15.23 -12.18
C THR A 2 -35.21 16.13 -11.10
N ASP A 3 -36.51 16.37 -11.11
CA ASP A 3 -37.20 17.12 -10.06
C ASP A 3 -37.25 16.24 -8.80
N TRP A 4 -36.65 16.72 -7.70
CA TRP A 4 -36.75 16.08 -6.40
C TRP A 4 -37.72 16.85 -5.51
N GLU A 5 -38.76 16.19 -5.03
CA GLU A 5 -39.66 16.75 -4.03
C GLU A 5 -39.19 16.41 -2.62
N HIS A 6 -39.25 17.38 -1.71
CA HIS A 6 -38.81 17.21 -0.33
C HIS A 6 -40.01 16.95 0.59
N ILE A 7 -40.05 15.78 1.22
CA ILE A 7 -41.11 15.36 2.14
C ILE A 7 -40.56 15.37 3.57
N THR A 8 -41.25 16.07 4.48
CA THR A 8 -40.90 16.09 5.91
C THR A 8 -41.77 15.11 6.67
N LEU A 9 -41.17 14.05 7.22
CA LEU A 9 -41.85 13.06 8.05
C LEU A 9 -41.64 13.37 9.54
N LYS A 10 -42.70 13.22 10.34
CA LYS A 10 -42.61 13.22 11.80
C LYS A 10 -42.70 11.78 12.31
N VAL A 11 -41.71 11.36 13.06
CA VAL A 11 -41.62 10.04 13.68
C VAL A 11 -41.34 10.19 15.17
N GLU A 12 -41.65 9.17 15.95
CA GLU A 12 -41.27 9.11 17.35
C GLU A 12 -39.74 9.11 17.49
N PRO A 13 -39.20 9.69 18.58
CA PRO A 13 -37.74 9.77 18.78
C PRO A 13 -37.07 8.40 18.77
N ASP A 14 -37.69 7.41 19.41
CA ASP A 14 -37.16 6.06 19.55
C ASP A 14 -37.07 5.36 18.18
N THR A 15 -38.11 5.51 17.35
CA THR A 15 -38.14 5.01 15.96
C THR A 15 -37.03 5.62 15.11
N LYS A 16 -36.77 6.93 15.27
CA LYS A 16 -35.69 7.60 14.54
C LYS A 16 -34.32 7.05 14.92
N GLU A 17 -34.08 6.79 16.20
CA GLU A 17 -32.82 6.19 16.67
C GLU A 17 -32.63 4.78 16.14
N GLU A 18 -33.70 3.99 16.14
CA GLU A 18 -33.70 2.62 15.61
C GLU A 18 -33.35 2.59 14.12
N TRP A 19 -33.99 3.46 13.32
CA TRP A 19 -33.70 3.55 11.89
C TRP A 19 -32.31 4.08 11.59
N LYS A 20 -31.82 5.03 12.39
CA LYS A 20 -30.46 5.56 12.25
C LYS A 20 -29.44 4.47 12.54
N LYS A 21 -29.63 3.70 13.61
CA LYS A 21 -28.78 2.57 13.96
C LYS A 21 -28.78 1.52 12.85
N TYR A 22 -29.96 1.17 12.34
CA TYR A 22 -30.08 0.24 11.23
C TYR A 22 -29.34 0.72 9.97
N ALA A 23 -29.47 2.01 9.61
CA ALA A 23 -28.76 2.58 8.47
C ALA A 23 -27.23 2.66 8.65
N GLU A 24 -26.74 2.72 9.89
CA GLU A 24 -25.31 2.69 10.21
C GLU A 24 -24.74 1.26 10.20
N GLU A 25 -25.54 0.27 10.60
CA GLU A 25 -25.15 -1.15 10.62
C GLU A 25 -25.25 -1.83 9.24
N HIS A 26 -26.07 -1.28 8.34
CA HIS A 26 -26.31 -1.79 6.99
C HIS A 26 -25.82 -0.80 5.92
N PRO A 27 -24.59 -0.92 5.41
CA PRO A 27 -24.01 0.02 4.44
C PRO A 27 -24.76 0.06 3.10
N GLU A 28 -25.51 -1.01 2.78
CA GLU A 28 -26.46 -1.08 1.66
C GLU A 28 -27.61 -0.07 1.78
N ALA A 29 -27.95 0.35 3.00
CA ALA A 29 -28.97 1.37 3.23
C ALA A 29 -28.42 2.79 3.01
N GLY A 30 -27.11 3.01 2.96
CA GLY A 30 -26.42 4.27 2.58
C GLY A 30 -26.69 5.52 3.44
N ASN A 31 -27.95 5.82 3.75
CA ASN A 31 -28.45 6.86 4.65
C ASN A 31 -29.93 6.61 4.99
N LEU A 32 -30.42 7.29 6.04
CA LEU A 32 -31.82 7.19 6.50
C LEU A 32 -32.86 7.48 5.40
N SER A 33 -32.58 8.42 4.49
CA SER A 33 -33.49 8.74 3.39
C SER A 33 -33.61 7.61 2.38
N HIS A 34 -32.53 6.86 2.14
CA HIS A 34 -32.52 5.71 1.26
C HIS A 34 -33.24 4.52 1.91
N LEU A 35 -33.04 4.31 3.22
CA LEU A 35 -33.83 3.35 4.00
C LEU A 35 -35.34 3.61 3.88
N ILE A 36 -35.78 4.86 4.11
CA ILE A 36 -37.20 5.23 4.04
C ILE A 36 -37.77 4.97 2.63
N ARG A 37 -37.02 5.33 1.58
CA ARG A 37 -37.46 5.08 0.20
C ARG A 37 -37.59 3.59 -0.09
N LEU A 38 -36.63 2.78 0.35
CA LEU A 38 -36.66 1.33 0.17
C LEU A 38 -37.86 0.69 0.89
N SER A 39 -38.10 1.08 2.14
CA SER A 39 -39.23 0.58 2.92
C SER A 39 -40.58 0.98 2.33
N VAL A 40 -40.74 2.24 1.91
CA VAL A 40 -41.97 2.72 1.25
C VAL A 40 -42.18 2.00 -0.08
N HIS A 41 -41.12 1.80 -0.86
CA HIS A 41 -41.20 1.08 -2.13
C HIS A 41 -41.60 -0.39 -1.92
N ASN A 42 -40.99 -1.08 -0.95
CA ASN A 42 -41.35 -2.45 -0.60
C ASN A 42 -42.80 -2.57 -0.11
N GLU A 43 -43.28 -1.63 0.71
CA GLU A 43 -44.66 -1.63 1.19
C GLU A 43 -45.65 -1.41 0.04
N MET A 44 -45.39 -0.44 -0.85
CA MET A 44 -46.22 -0.17 -2.04
C MET A 44 -46.28 -1.38 -2.99
N ASN A 45 -45.18 -2.12 -3.12
CA ASN A 45 -45.12 -3.33 -3.94
C ASN A 45 -45.80 -4.52 -3.24
N THR A 46 -45.69 -4.63 -1.92
CA THR A 46 -46.34 -5.70 -1.13
C THR A 46 -47.87 -5.56 -1.13
N GLU A 47 -48.40 -4.33 -1.13
CA GLU A 47 -49.85 -4.10 -1.34
C GLU A 47 -50.28 -4.37 -2.80
N SER A 48 -49.39 -4.24 -3.78
CA SER A 48 -49.68 -4.48 -5.20
C SER A 48 -49.60 -5.95 -5.62
N GLU A 49 -48.94 -6.82 -4.84
CA GLU A 49 -48.88 -8.27 -5.16
C GLU A 49 -50.20 -9.01 -4.85
N LEU A 50 -51.15 -8.37 -4.17
CA LEU A 50 -52.46 -8.95 -3.86
C LEU A 50 -53.59 -8.49 -4.79
N ASP A 51 -53.38 -7.46 -5.61
CA ASP A 51 -54.37 -7.01 -6.59
C ASP A 51 -53.69 -6.46 -7.85
N ASP A 52 -53.90 -7.20 -8.94
CA ASP A 52 -53.80 -6.78 -10.33
C ASP A 52 -52.47 -6.91 -11.09
N ALA A 53 -52.60 -7.56 -12.24
CA ALA A 53 -51.58 -7.81 -13.23
C ALA A 53 -51.29 -6.52 -14.01
N HIS A 54 -50.34 -5.70 -13.55
CA HIS A 54 -49.75 -4.67 -14.41
C HIS A 54 -48.30 -4.36 -14.02
N VAL A 55 -47.36 -4.95 -14.75
CA VAL A 55 -45.93 -4.61 -14.70
C VAL A 55 -45.74 -3.15 -15.17
N PRO A 56 -45.24 -2.22 -14.33
CA PRO A 56 -44.87 -0.89 -14.78
C PRO A 56 -43.41 -0.91 -15.28
N LYS A 57 -43.19 -0.31 -16.46
CA LYS A 57 -41.90 -0.14 -17.14
C LYS A 57 -40.89 0.78 -16.41
N GLU A 58 -41.10 1.07 -15.13
CA GLU A 58 -40.18 1.89 -14.30
C GLU A 58 -39.13 1.05 -13.57
N ASP A 59 -39.41 -0.24 -13.30
CA ASP A 59 -38.48 -1.16 -12.65
C ASP A 59 -37.22 -1.44 -13.49
N GLU A 60 -37.31 -1.47 -14.81
CA GLU A 60 -36.14 -1.66 -15.70
C GLU A 60 -35.12 -0.53 -15.55
N ARG A 61 -35.56 0.72 -15.33
CA ARG A 61 -34.65 1.88 -15.25
C ARG A 61 -33.92 1.96 -13.92
N ILE A 62 -34.55 1.52 -12.84
CA ILE A 62 -33.94 1.47 -11.51
C ILE A 62 -32.99 0.27 -11.43
N GLY A 63 -33.37 -0.87 -12.03
CA GLY A 63 -32.47 -2.02 -12.21
C GLY A 63 -31.21 -1.66 -13.02
N GLU A 64 -31.37 -0.98 -14.15
CA GLU A 64 -30.24 -0.50 -14.97
C GLU A 64 -29.35 0.51 -14.22
N LEU A 65 -29.93 1.38 -13.38
CA LEU A 65 -29.18 2.31 -12.55
C LEU A 65 -28.38 1.60 -11.45
N ILE A 66 -28.95 0.57 -10.82
CA ILE A 66 -28.26 -0.26 -9.82
C ILE A 66 -27.14 -1.08 -10.47
N GLU A 67 -27.38 -1.67 -11.64
CA GLU A 67 -26.33 -2.36 -12.41
C GLU A 67 -25.21 -1.41 -12.82
N SER A 68 -25.56 -0.18 -13.25
CA SER A 68 -24.56 0.84 -13.61
C SER A 68 -23.72 1.27 -12.40
N VAL A 69 -24.33 1.40 -11.22
CA VAL A 69 -23.61 1.75 -9.99
C VAL A 69 -22.71 0.61 -9.52
N ASN A 70 -23.20 -0.63 -9.57
CA ASN A 70 -22.40 -1.81 -9.24
C ASN A 70 -21.22 -1.98 -10.22
N GLN A 71 -21.46 -1.74 -11.52
CA GLN A 71 -20.39 -1.77 -12.52
C GLN A 71 -19.35 -0.67 -12.29
N ILE A 72 -19.77 0.53 -11.87
CA ILE A 72 -18.85 1.60 -11.50
C ILE A 72 -18.03 1.21 -10.27
N HIS A 73 -18.66 0.63 -9.24
CA HIS A 73 -17.96 0.12 -8.05
C HIS A 73 -16.92 -0.94 -8.41
N ASP A 74 -17.29 -1.94 -9.21
CA ASP A 74 -16.35 -3.00 -9.66
C ASP A 74 -15.18 -2.42 -10.47
N THR A 75 -15.44 -1.41 -11.31
CA THR A 75 -14.37 -0.73 -12.05
C THR A 75 -13.47 0.11 -11.15
N LEU A 76 -14.03 0.76 -10.11
CA LEU A 76 -13.27 1.50 -9.11
C LEU A 76 -12.37 0.58 -8.29
N ASP A 77 -12.91 -0.54 -7.81
CA ASP A 77 -12.14 -1.55 -7.08
C ASP A 77 -11.03 -2.15 -7.95
N THR A 78 -11.31 -2.39 -9.24
CA THR A 78 -10.31 -2.85 -10.20
C THR A 78 -9.22 -1.79 -10.46
N VAL A 79 -9.60 -0.52 -10.57
CA VAL A 79 -8.64 0.58 -10.75
C VAL A 79 -7.79 0.75 -9.49
N GLN A 80 -8.38 0.66 -8.31
CA GLN A 80 -7.66 0.76 -7.04
C GLN A 80 -6.68 -0.40 -6.87
N ALA A 81 -7.09 -1.63 -7.18
CA ALA A 81 -6.19 -2.79 -7.18
C ALA A 81 -5.04 -2.62 -8.19
N ARG A 82 -5.30 -2.06 -9.37
CA ARG A 82 -4.25 -1.78 -10.38
C ARG A 82 -3.31 -0.67 -9.92
N ILE A 83 -3.82 0.39 -9.28
CA ILE A 83 -3.00 1.47 -8.72
C ILE A 83 -2.11 0.90 -7.61
N SER A 84 -2.65 0.12 -6.66
CA SER A 84 -1.84 -0.50 -5.62
C SER A 84 -0.78 -1.47 -6.18
N THR A 85 -1.10 -2.19 -7.26
CA THR A 85 -0.13 -3.05 -7.95
C THR A 85 0.97 -2.22 -8.61
N LEU A 86 0.60 -1.13 -9.29
CA LEU A 86 1.56 -0.21 -9.93
C LEU A 86 2.44 0.51 -8.91
N GLU A 87 1.90 0.95 -7.79
CA GLU A 87 2.65 1.57 -6.69
C GLU A 87 3.65 0.57 -6.10
N HIS A 88 3.22 -0.68 -5.88
CA HIS A 88 4.10 -1.74 -5.40
C HIS A 88 5.22 -2.07 -6.41
N ASP A 89 4.89 -2.18 -7.70
CA ASP A 89 5.88 -2.45 -8.75
C ASP A 89 6.87 -1.28 -8.88
N SER A 90 6.40 -0.03 -8.83
CA SER A 90 7.25 1.17 -8.87
C SER A 90 8.22 1.20 -7.67
N GLU A 91 7.71 1.00 -6.46
CA GLU A 91 8.53 0.99 -5.23
C GLU A 91 9.59 -0.13 -5.24
N VAL A 92 9.23 -1.31 -5.77
CA VAL A 92 10.17 -2.43 -5.94
C VAL A 92 11.24 -2.10 -6.98
N THR A 93 10.88 -1.49 -8.12
CA THR A 93 11.84 -1.13 -9.16
C THR A 93 12.79 -0.02 -8.73
N GLU A 94 12.29 1.05 -8.10
CA GLU A 94 13.12 2.14 -7.59
C GLU A 94 14.08 1.65 -6.48
N GLY A 95 13.59 0.78 -5.59
CA GLY A 95 14.44 0.15 -4.58
C GLY A 95 15.56 -0.71 -5.18
N PHE A 96 15.29 -1.41 -6.28
CA PHE A 96 16.28 -2.22 -6.98
C PHE A 96 17.33 -1.38 -7.70
N ASP A 97 16.92 -0.29 -8.36
CA ASP A 97 17.83 0.64 -9.02
C ASP A 97 18.74 1.33 -8.01
N MET A 98 18.21 1.74 -6.85
CA MET A 98 19.01 2.29 -5.75
C MET A 98 20.03 1.28 -5.22
N GLN A 99 19.60 0.04 -4.96
CA GLN A 99 20.51 -1.03 -4.51
C GLN A 99 21.63 -1.29 -5.52
N LYS A 100 21.32 -1.34 -6.82
CA LYS A 100 22.31 -1.54 -7.87
C LYS A 100 23.29 -0.35 -7.96
N ALA A 101 22.77 0.87 -7.85
CA ALA A 101 23.57 2.08 -7.86
C ALA A 101 24.54 2.09 -6.67
N VAL A 102 24.03 1.92 -5.45
CA VAL A 102 24.84 1.87 -4.23
C VAL A 102 25.89 0.77 -4.28
N LEU A 103 25.52 -0.44 -4.73
CA LEU A 103 26.46 -1.55 -4.90
C LEU A 103 27.60 -1.18 -5.86
N SER A 104 27.35 -0.40 -6.92
CA SER A 104 28.41 -0.01 -7.86
C SER A 104 29.48 0.88 -7.22
N PHE A 105 29.09 1.71 -6.25
CA PHE A 105 29.98 2.62 -5.51
C PHE A 105 30.72 1.96 -4.35
N LEU A 106 30.28 0.77 -3.93
CA LEU A 106 30.98 0.06 -2.86
C LEU A 106 32.38 -0.39 -3.30
N PRO A 107 33.40 -0.17 -2.47
CA PRO A 107 34.76 -0.62 -2.72
C PRO A 107 34.87 -2.13 -2.55
N THR A 108 35.81 -2.73 -3.26
CA THR A 108 36.26 -4.10 -3.02
C THR A 108 37.42 -4.06 -2.03
N PRO A 109 37.43 -4.92 -0.99
CA PRO A 109 38.52 -4.95 -0.02
C PRO A 109 39.89 -5.16 -0.68
N PRO A 110 40.92 -4.37 -0.33
CA PRO A 110 42.26 -4.57 -0.85
C PRO A 110 42.88 -5.85 -0.24
N GLU A 111 43.75 -6.53 -0.99
CA GLU A 111 44.46 -7.72 -0.48
C GLU A 111 45.27 -7.42 0.79
N SER A 112 45.72 -6.18 0.97
CA SER A 112 46.43 -5.74 2.18
C SER A 112 45.57 -5.75 3.44
N ALA A 113 44.24 -5.72 3.30
CA ALA A 113 43.32 -5.86 4.41
C ALA A 113 43.13 -7.32 4.83
N LEU A 114 43.62 -8.30 4.07
CA LEU A 114 43.53 -9.71 4.43
C LEU A 114 44.64 -10.09 5.40
N VAL A 115 44.25 -10.44 6.63
CA VAL A 115 45.15 -11.00 7.64
C VAL A 115 44.88 -12.50 7.82
N PRO A 116 45.91 -13.30 8.16
CA PRO A 116 45.72 -14.73 8.43
C PRO A 116 44.71 -14.93 9.56
N ASN A 117 43.72 -15.79 9.33
CA ASN A 117 42.73 -16.13 10.35
C ASN A 117 43.41 -16.92 11.49
N PRO A 118 43.42 -16.42 12.73
CA PRO A 118 44.04 -17.12 13.85
C PRO A 118 43.34 -18.45 14.19
N ASP A 119 42.06 -18.58 13.84
CA ASP A 119 41.22 -19.73 14.16
C ASP A 119 41.20 -20.79 13.05
N SER A 120 41.83 -20.55 11.89
CA SER A 120 41.85 -21.51 10.77
C SER A 120 43.11 -21.37 9.90
N THR A 121 43.91 -22.43 9.90
CA THR A 121 45.14 -22.52 9.09
C THR A 121 44.78 -22.50 7.60
N GLY A 122 45.14 -21.41 6.91
CA GLY A 122 44.91 -21.23 5.47
C GLY A 122 43.69 -20.38 5.10
N SER A 123 42.93 -19.88 6.07
CA SER A 123 41.87 -18.88 5.84
C SER A 123 42.40 -17.48 6.12
N HIS A 124 41.89 -16.48 5.39
CA HIS A 124 42.15 -15.07 5.67
C HIS A 124 40.86 -14.42 6.18
N VAL A 125 41.00 -13.38 7.01
CA VAL A 125 39.91 -12.52 7.47
C VAL A 125 40.32 -11.06 7.26
N TYR A 126 39.35 -10.15 7.22
CA TYR A 126 39.66 -8.74 7.08
C TYR A 126 40.21 -8.17 8.39
N ASN A 127 41.24 -7.33 8.28
CA ASN A 127 41.79 -6.61 9.40
C ASN A 127 40.78 -5.60 9.91
N ASP A 128 40.47 -5.73 11.19
CA ASP A 128 39.51 -4.94 11.93
C ASP A 128 39.97 -3.50 12.20
N ALA A 129 41.16 -3.10 11.77
CA ALA A 129 41.74 -1.79 12.08
C ALA A 129 41.78 -0.82 10.88
N ASP A 130 41.67 -1.31 9.64
CA ASP A 130 42.04 -0.51 8.46
C ASP A 130 40.85 -0.21 7.52
N PHE A 131 39.62 -0.59 7.89
CA PHE A 131 38.45 -0.41 7.01
C PHE A 131 38.06 1.06 6.84
N ASP A 132 38.45 1.94 7.74
CA ASP A 132 38.23 3.39 7.63
C ASP A 132 38.99 4.00 6.44
N GLU A 133 40.12 3.40 6.02
CA GLU A 133 40.92 3.90 4.90
C GLU A 133 40.34 3.55 3.52
N TRP A 134 39.57 2.46 3.40
CA TRP A 134 39.15 1.94 2.09
C TRP A 134 37.67 1.59 1.97
N ALA A 135 36.94 1.36 3.07
CA ALA A 135 35.51 1.06 3.02
C ALA A 135 34.68 2.34 2.86
N ALA A 136 33.45 2.19 2.37
CA ALA A 136 32.57 3.32 2.11
C ALA A 136 31.55 3.54 3.24
N THR A 137 31.15 4.79 3.46
CA THR A 137 30.10 5.16 4.40
C THR A 137 28.82 5.54 3.66
N PRO A 138 27.63 5.40 4.28
CA PRO A 138 26.37 5.84 3.69
C PRO A 138 26.39 7.34 3.31
N GLU A 139 27.00 8.18 4.14
CA GLU A 139 27.17 9.61 3.90
C GLU A 139 27.95 9.86 2.60
N GLY A 140 29.15 9.27 2.47
CA GLY A 140 29.98 9.44 1.28
C GLY A 140 29.32 8.93 -0.01
N ILE A 141 28.60 7.81 0.06
CA ILE A 141 27.86 7.27 -1.08
C ILE A 141 26.68 8.19 -1.45
N SER A 142 25.98 8.72 -0.45
CA SER A 142 24.84 9.62 -0.67
C SER A 142 25.24 10.93 -1.35
N GLU A 143 26.40 11.50 -0.99
CA GLU A 143 26.96 12.68 -1.64
C GLU A 143 27.31 12.41 -3.11
N GLN A 144 27.89 11.25 -3.41
CA GLN A 144 28.26 10.86 -4.78
C GLN A 144 27.03 10.58 -5.67
N LEU A 145 26.00 9.96 -5.10
CA LEU A 145 24.74 9.65 -5.79
C LEU A 145 23.78 10.85 -5.86
N GLY A 146 24.01 11.90 -5.07
CA GLY A 146 23.08 13.02 -4.92
C GLY A 146 21.73 12.57 -4.34
N SER A 147 21.75 11.57 -3.45
CA SER A 147 20.56 10.96 -2.83
C SER A 147 20.57 11.14 -1.32
N ASN A 148 19.47 10.76 -0.65
CA ASN A 148 19.38 10.84 0.81
C ASN A 148 20.20 9.73 1.47
N GLU A 149 20.94 10.07 2.53
CA GLU A 149 21.70 9.11 3.34
C GLU A 149 20.81 8.01 3.93
N ALA A 150 19.57 8.32 4.31
CA ALA A 150 18.61 7.34 4.81
C ALA A 150 18.27 6.28 3.75
N ASP A 151 17.97 6.71 2.53
CA ASP A 151 17.63 5.81 1.41
C ASP A 151 18.83 4.92 1.04
N VAL A 152 20.04 5.49 1.06
CA VAL A 152 21.29 4.75 0.84
C VAL A 152 21.54 3.74 1.96
N ARG A 153 21.35 4.12 3.22
CA ARG A 153 21.48 3.22 4.37
C ARG A 153 20.50 2.05 4.26
N ASP A 154 19.24 2.33 3.94
CA ASP A 154 18.21 1.30 3.78
C ASP A 154 18.54 0.35 2.62
N ALA A 155 19.05 0.88 1.51
CA ALA A 155 19.52 0.07 0.39
C ALA A 155 20.71 -0.83 0.77
N LEU A 156 21.68 -0.32 1.52
CA LEU A 156 22.83 -1.08 2.03
C LEU A 156 22.41 -2.20 2.98
N GLN A 157 21.52 -1.92 3.93
CA GLN A 157 21.00 -2.92 4.86
C GLN A 157 20.21 -4.02 4.14
N ARG A 158 19.44 -3.66 3.11
CA ARG A 158 18.76 -4.65 2.26
C ARG A 158 19.77 -5.50 1.48
N LEU A 159 20.82 -4.90 0.92
CA LEU A 159 21.87 -5.65 0.22
C LEU A 159 22.57 -6.66 1.14
N GLU A 160 22.94 -6.24 2.34
CA GLU A 160 23.56 -7.10 3.35
C GLU A 160 22.61 -8.24 3.77
N SER A 161 21.37 -7.92 4.16
CA SER A 161 20.43 -8.90 4.71
C SER A 161 19.83 -9.86 3.68
N VAL A 162 19.57 -9.39 2.45
CA VAL A 162 18.88 -10.18 1.41
C VAL A 162 19.87 -10.87 0.48
N THR A 163 20.90 -10.17 0.02
CA THR A 163 21.79 -10.69 -1.03
C THR A 163 23.10 -11.25 -0.48
N GLY A 164 23.54 -10.78 0.70
CA GLY A 164 24.83 -11.15 1.27
C GLY A 164 26.03 -10.69 0.45
N LEU A 165 25.83 -9.81 -0.54
CA LEU A 165 26.87 -9.26 -1.43
C LEU A 165 27.71 -8.16 -0.78
N VAL A 166 27.28 -7.70 0.39
CA VAL A 166 27.88 -6.58 1.12
C VAL A 166 28.11 -7.05 2.55
N ASP A 167 29.30 -6.76 3.07
CA ASP A 167 29.60 -6.86 4.49
C ASP A 167 29.64 -5.45 5.08
N SER A 168 29.24 -5.34 6.35
CA SER A 168 29.27 -4.10 7.10
C SER A 168 30.03 -4.23 8.40
N LYS A 169 30.54 -3.10 8.90
CA LYS A 169 31.12 -3.03 10.23
C LYS A 169 30.92 -1.67 10.87
N SER A 170 30.56 -1.68 12.14
CA SER A 170 30.42 -0.46 12.92
C SER A 170 31.71 -0.12 13.67
N SER A 171 32.12 1.15 13.58
CA SER A 171 33.22 1.73 14.36
C SER A 171 32.92 3.19 14.66
N ASP A 172 33.25 3.65 15.87
CA ASP A 172 33.15 5.06 16.31
C ASP A 172 31.86 5.79 15.88
N SER A 173 30.70 5.13 15.99
CA SER A 173 29.37 5.64 15.64
C SER A 173 29.05 5.76 14.15
N GLN A 174 29.91 5.24 13.28
CA GLN A 174 29.63 5.09 11.85
C GLN A 174 29.59 3.61 11.46
N ILE A 175 28.95 3.32 10.32
CA ILE A 175 28.93 1.98 9.72
C ILE A 175 29.62 2.08 8.36
N TYR A 176 30.60 1.22 8.18
CA TYR A 176 31.37 1.06 6.96
C TYR A 176 30.85 -0.14 6.19
N TYR A 177 30.80 -0.04 4.86
CA TYR A 177 30.29 -1.07 3.97
C TYR A 177 31.27 -1.35 2.84
N TRP A 178 31.34 -2.62 2.42
CA TRP A 178 32.17 -3.06 1.30
C TRP A 178 31.60 -4.30 0.59
N LYS A 179 32.09 -4.58 -0.61
CA LYS A 179 31.69 -5.77 -1.39
C LYS A 179 32.28 -7.03 -0.79
N LYS A 180 31.46 -8.07 -0.69
CA LYS A 180 31.87 -9.43 -0.37
C LYS A 180 32.21 -10.18 -1.66
N GLU A 181 33.40 -10.76 -1.75
CA GLU A 181 33.79 -11.67 -2.85
C GLU A 181 33.40 -13.13 -2.56
#